data_AF-A0A884P6I4-F1
#
_entry.id   AF-A0A884P6I4-F1
#
_cell.length_a   1.000
_cell.length_b   1.000
_cell.length_c   1.000
_cell.angle_alpha   90.00
_cell.angle_beta   90.00
_cell.angle_gamma   90.00
#
_symmetry.space_group_name_H-M   'P 1'
#
loop_
_entity.id
_entity.type
_entity.pdbx_description
1 polymer ?
#
loop_
_entity_poly.entity_id
_entity_poly.type
_entity_poly.pdbx_seq_one_letter_code
_entity_poly.pdbx_strand_id
1 'polypeptide(L)'
;MLFSEEMYNAMKYGYKIEILWGYTFESTKIFTDNINDLFQMRLDYPKSDPMNYIAKILMNNLYGRFGMDDNFTYSDIMNKVDYYKYKKLDKNNSILDLALFFFFFWPAPKRQRLN
;
A
#
# COMPACT_ATOMS: atom_id res chain seq x y z
N MET A 1 21.08 21.98 3.62
CA MET A 1 21.08 21.90 2.14
C MET A 1 19.84 21.10 1.75
N LEU A 2 18.96 21.65 0.92
CA LEU A 2 17.73 20.96 0.52
C LEU A 2 18.12 19.81 -0.41
N PHE A 3 18.02 18.57 0.06
CA PHE A 3 18.44 17.40 -0.70
C PHE A 3 17.24 16.81 -1.43
N SER A 4 17.07 17.20 -2.69
CA SER A 4 16.12 16.57 -3.61
C SER A 4 16.87 16.28 -4.90
N GLU A 5 17.10 14.99 -5.18
CA GLU A 5 17.72 14.57 -6.45
C GLU A 5 16.90 15.02 -7.65
N GLU A 6 15.57 15.11 -7.50
CA GLU A 6 14.68 15.63 -8.54
C GLU A 6 14.94 17.11 -8.83
N MET A 7 15.18 17.91 -7.79
CA MET A 7 15.51 19.33 -7.93
C MET A 7 16.85 19.52 -8.66
N TYR A 8 17.87 18.76 -8.29
CA TYR A 8 19.17 18.79 -8.98
C TYR A 8 19.06 18.34 -10.43
N ASN A 9 18.22 17.33 -10.70
CA ASN A 9 17.96 16.87 -12.05
C ASN A 9 17.27 17.97 -12.87
N ALA A 10 16.26 18.65 -12.33
CA ALA A 10 15.59 19.76 -13.00
C ALA A 10 16.55 20.92 -13.29
N MET A 11 17.43 21.27 -12.35
CA MET A 11 18.46 22.31 -12.58
C MET A 11 19.38 21.97 -13.76
N LYS A 12 19.74 20.69 -13.96
CA LYS A 12 20.54 20.23 -15.10
C LYS A 12 19.88 20.53 -16.45
N TYR A 13 18.55 20.52 -16.51
CA TYR A 13 17.78 20.84 -17.72
C TYR A 13 17.43 22.33 -17.86
N GLY A 14 18.02 23.20 -17.02
CA GLY A 14 17.90 24.66 -17.16
C GLY A 14 16.70 25.27 -16.44
N TYR A 15 15.98 24.51 -15.62
CA TYR A 15 14.90 25.05 -14.79
C TYR A 15 15.48 25.95 -13.69
N LYS A 16 14.87 27.14 -13.53
CA LYS A 16 15.20 28.07 -12.43
C LYS A 16 14.26 27.80 -11.27
N ILE A 17 14.83 27.52 -10.10
CA ILE A 17 14.09 27.13 -8.90
C ILE A 17 14.34 28.18 -7.83
N GLU A 18 13.26 28.75 -7.30
CA GLU A 18 13.27 29.66 -6.17
C GLU A 18 12.77 28.91 -4.93
N ILE A 19 13.58 28.87 -3.87
CA ILE A 19 13.23 28.15 -2.63
C ILE A 19 12.60 29.16 -1.66
N LEU A 20 11.32 28.99 -1.36
CA LEU A 20 10.59 29.86 -0.43
C LEU A 20 10.77 29.46 1.04
N TRP A 21 10.82 28.16 1.31
CA TRP A 21 11.05 27.57 2.65
C TRP A 21 11.43 26.10 2.50
N GLY A 22 11.94 25.47 3.57
CA GLY A 22 12.27 24.05 3.55
C GLY A 22 12.73 23.51 4.90
N TYR A 23 12.86 22.19 4.97
CA TYR A 23 13.39 21.47 6.13
C TYR A 23 14.79 20.94 5.86
N THR A 24 15.59 20.85 6.92
CA THR A 24 16.92 20.23 6.90
C THR A 24 16.90 18.98 7.76
N PHE A 25 17.44 17.89 7.23
CA PHE A 25 17.54 16.61 7.93
C PHE A 25 18.99 16.17 7.98
N GLU A 26 19.38 15.48 9.05
CA GLU A 26 20.66 14.78 9.13
C GLU A 26 20.55 13.43 8.43
N SER A 27 21.54 13.09 7.61
CA SER A 27 21.58 11.80 6.93
C SER A 27 22.27 10.77 7.81
N THR A 28 21.58 9.66 8.07
CA THR A 28 22.15 8.50 8.78
C THR A 28 21.68 7.21 8.11
N LYS A 29 22.52 6.17 8.15
CA LYS A 29 22.24 4.85 7.59
C LYS A 29 21.53 3.95 8.61
N ILE A 30 20.25 4.20 8.84
CA ILE A 30 19.46 3.49 9.87
C ILE A 30 18.94 2.10 9.45
N PHE A 31 18.90 1.78 8.15
CA PHE A 31 18.35 0.53 7.63
C PHE A 31 19.39 -0.47 7.10
N THR A 32 20.68 -0.11 7.13
CA THR A 32 21.72 -0.89 6.45
C THR A 32 21.79 -2.32 6.96
N ASP A 33 21.82 -2.52 8.28
CA ASP A 33 21.94 -3.86 8.85
C ASP A 33 20.69 -4.70 8.54
N ASN A 34 19.50 -4.13 8.74
CA ASN A 34 18.23 -4.81 8.48
C ASN A 34 18.09 -5.25 7.00
N ILE A 35 18.45 -4.39 6.05
CA ILE A 35 18.41 -4.71 4.63
C ILE A 35 19.47 -5.75 4.25
N ASN A 36 20.66 -5.68 4.85
CA ASN A 36 21.71 -6.65 4.61
C ASN A 36 21.28 -8.04 5.09
N ASP A 37 20.68 -8.15 6.28
CA ASP A 37 20.19 -9.42 6.81
C ASP A 37 19.13 -10.04 5.90
N LEU A 38 18.14 -9.25 5.48
CA LEU A 38 17.09 -9.70 4.55
C LEU A 38 17.68 -10.07 3.17
N PHE A 39 18.71 -9.37 2.73
CA PHE A 39 19.39 -9.68 1.48
C PHE A 39 20.16 -11.00 1.56
N GLN A 40 20.86 -11.26 2.67
CA GLN A 40 21.53 -12.55 2.89
C GLN A 40 20.52 -13.70 2.92
N MET A 41 19.37 -13.53 3.59
CA MET A 41 18.28 -14.52 3.53
C MET A 41 17.81 -14.80 2.10
N ARG A 42 17.90 -13.83 1.18
CA ARG A 42 17.56 -14.08 -0.24
C ARG A 42 18.65 -14.82 -1.01
N LEU A 43 19.89 -14.83 -0.53
CA LEU A 43 20.99 -15.58 -1.10
C LEU A 43 21.02 -17.02 -0.58
N ASP A 44 20.69 -17.21 0.69
CA ASP A 44 20.74 -18.52 1.35
C ASP A 44 19.62 -19.47 0.90
N TYR A 45 18.45 -18.93 0.53
CA TYR A 45 17.29 -19.71 0.13
C TYR A 45 17.03 -19.63 -1.39
N PRO A 46 16.70 -20.75 -2.06
CA PRO A 46 16.40 -20.75 -3.48
C PRO A 46 15.13 -19.93 -3.77
N LYS A 47 15.00 -19.42 -5.01
CA LYS A 47 13.88 -18.55 -5.40
C LYS A 47 12.50 -19.19 -5.26
N SER A 48 12.43 -20.52 -5.27
CA SER A 48 11.19 -21.28 -5.07
C SER A 48 10.77 -21.39 -3.60
N ASP A 49 11.68 -21.07 -2.68
CA ASP A 49 11.44 -21.20 -1.26
C ASP A 49 10.58 -20.03 -0.74
N PRO A 50 9.56 -20.30 0.09
CA PRO A 50 8.75 -19.26 0.74
C PRO A 50 9.57 -18.20 1.48
N MET A 51 10.71 -18.58 2.08
CA MET A 51 11.58 -17.66 2.81
C MET A 51 12.16 -16.57 1.90
N ASN A 52 12.53 -16.91 0.66
CA ASN A 52 13.00 -15.93 -0.31
C ASN A 52 11.91 -14.89 -0.64
N TYR A 53 10.66 -15.36 -0.79
CA TYR A 53 9.51 -14.50 -1.03
C TYR A 53 9.21 -13.59 0.15
N ILE A 54 9.24 -14.11 1.38
CA ILE A 54 9.03 -13.33 2.60
C ILE A 54 10.09 -12.22 2.70
N ALA A 55 11.37 -12.57 2.55
CA ALA A 55 12.45 -11.59 2.61
C ALA A 55 12.29 -10.50 1.54
N LYS A 56 11.92 -10.87 0.31
CA LYS A 56 11.63 -9.92 -0.78
C LYS A 56 10.47 -8.98 -0.43
N ILE A 57 9.37 -9.52 0.09
CA ILE A 57 8.19 -8.74 0.46
C ILE A 57 8.53 -7.75 1.59
N LEU A 58 9.26 -8.20 2.60
CA LEU A 58 9.70 -7.35 3.71
C LEU A 58 10.60 -6.19 3.24
N MET A 59 11.58 -6.48 2.38
CA MET A 59 12.44 -5.45 1.79
C MET A 59 11.62 -4.40 1.01
N ASN A 60 10.66 -4.84 0.21
CA ASN A 60 9.83 -3.94 -0.60
C ASN A 60 8.84 -3.14 0.26
N ASN A 61 8.29 -3.75 1.31
CA ASN A 61 7.34 -3.07 2.18
C ASN A 61 8.02 -2.00 3.05
N LEU A 62 9.30 -2.16 3.39
CA LEU A 62 10.01 -1.24 4.28
C LEU A 62 9.90 0.21 3.81
N TYR A 63 10.27 0.51 2.56
CA TYR A 63 10.14 1.88 2.03
C TYR A 63 8.68 2.28 1.81
N GLY A 64 7.82 1.32 1.44
CA GLY A 64 6.40 1.56 1.24
C GLY A 64 5.71 2.09 2.49
N ARG A 65 6.11 1.62 3.68
CA ARG A 65 5.55 2.10 4.96
C ARG A 65 5.85 3.57 5.26
N PHE A 66 6.97 4.11 4.80
CA PHE A 66 7.30 5.53 5.01
C PHE A 66 6.50 6.48 4.12
N GLY A 67 5.89 5.97 3.04
CA GLY A 67 5.05 6.75 2.13
C GLY A 67 3.56 6.42 2.23
N MET A 68 3.13 5.69 3.27
CA MET A 68 1.71 5.40 3.46
C MET A 68 0.97 6.64 3.98
N ASP A 69 -0.25 6.84 3.47
CA ASP A 69 -1.19 7.80 4.05
C ASP A 69 -1.74 7.24 5.37
N ASP A 70 -1.65 8.04 6.42
CA ASP A 70 -2.16 7.69 7.75
C ASP A 70 -3.70 7.88 7.84
N ASN A 71 -4.34 8.39 6.79
CA ASN A 71 -5.80 8.48 6.71
C ASN A 71 -6.42 7.14 6.30
N PHE A 72 -6.71 6.30 7.30
CA PHE A 72 -7.35 5.02 7.07
C PHE A 72 -8.86 5.15 6.89
N THR A 73 -9.36 4.67 5.75
CA THR A 73 -10.79 4.43 5.56
C THR A 73 -11.18 3.19 6.36
N TYR A 74 -12.15 3.33 7.28
CA TYR A 74 -12.70 2.20 8.00
C TYR A 74 -13.94 1.66 7.27
N SER A 75 -14.17 0.36 7.39
CA SER A 75 -15.36 -0.30 6.84
C SER A 75 -15.92 -1.23 7.92
N ASP A 76 -17.14 -0.94 8.37
CA ASP A 76 -17.81 -1.73 9.39
C ASP A 76 -18.91 -2.60 8.77
N ILE A 77 -18.98 -3.86 9.21
CA ILE A 77 -20.09 -4.75 8.86
C ILE A 77 -21.23 -4.47 9.83
N MET A 78 -22.36 -3.98 9.31
CA MET A 78 -23.49 -3.54 10.13
C MET A 78 -24.70 -4.45 9.99
N ASN A 79 -25.50 -4.56 11.05
CA ASN A 79 -26.82 -5.16 10.97
C ASN A 79 -27.77 -4.21 10.21
N LYS A 80 -28.74 -4.79 9.50
CA LYS A 80 -29.78 -4.07 8.75
C LYS A 80 -30.54 -3.06 9.63
N VAL A 81 -30.81 -3.39 10.90
CA VAL A 81 -31.52 -2.49 11.83
C VAL A 81 -30.69 -1.23 12.10
N ASP A 82 -29.39 -1.40 12.35
CA ASP A 82 -28.47 -0.29 12.60
C ASP A 82 -28.28 0.55 11.34
N TYR A 83 -28.15 -0.07 10.16
CA TYR A 83 -28.08 0.63 8.89
C TYR A 83 -29.25 1.62 8.70
N TYR A 84 -30.50 1.21 8.98
CA TYR A 84 -31.64 2.12 8.85
C TYR A 84 -31.64 3.25 9.88
N LYS A 85 -31.04 3.04 11.06
CA LYS A 85 -30.83 4.09 12.05
C LYS A 85 -29.77 5.08 11.59
N TYR A 86 -28.65 4.61 11.08
CA TYR A 86 -27.59 5.45 10.51
C TYR A 86 -28.06 6.24 9.28
N LYS A 87 -28.77 5.59 8.34
CA LYS A 87 -29.34 6.24 7.14
C LYS A 87 -30.31 7.38 7.47
N LYS A 88 -31.03 7.29 8.59
CA LYS A 88 -31.94 8.37 9.03
C LYS A 88 -31.20 9.56 9.66
N LEU A 89 -30.02 9.31 10.23
CA LEU A 89 -29.15 10.32 10.84
C LEU A 89 -28.29 11.04 9.80
N ASP A 90 -27.83 10.31 8.77
CA ASP A 90 -27.03 10.84 7.68
C ASP A 90 -27.92 11.54 6.63
N LYS A 91 -28.28 12.79 6.93
CA LYS A 91 -29.20 13.58 6.12
C LYS A 91 -28.60 14.20 4.87
N ASN A 92 -27.29 14.10 4.60
CA ASN A 92 -26.64 14.54 3.34
C ASN A 92 -25.14 14.18 3.32
N ASN A 93 -24.76 13.23 2.46
CA ASN A 93 -23.41 12.88 1.96
C ASN A 93 -22.68 11.72 2.66
N SER A 94 -22.60 10.56 1.97
CA SER A 94 -21.34 9.78 1.75
C SER A 94 -21.54 8.29 1.39
N ILE A 95 -22.77 7.77 1.33
CA ILE A 95 -22.96 6.33 1.09
C ILE A 95 -22.87 5.99 -0.41
N LEU A 96 -21.71 5.51 -0.86
CA LEU A 96 -21.58 4.73 -2.10
C LEU A 96 -22.15 3.33 -1.84
N ASP A 97 -23.39 3.13 -2.27
CA ASP A 97 -24.15 1.89 -2.09
C ASP A 97 -23.59 0.81 -3.04
N LEU A 98 -22.63 0.00 -2.59
CA LEU A 98 -22.22 -1.23 -3.29
C LEU A 98 -23.26 -2.33 -3.01
N ALA A 99 -24.41 -2.20 -3.65
CA ALA A 99 -25.43 -3.23 -3.65
C ALA A 99 -24.88 -4.51 -4.31
N LEU A 100 -24.75 -5.57 -3.50
CA LEU A 100 -24.88 -6.97 -3.89
C LEU A 100 -23.98 -7.47 -5.04
N PHE A 101 -22.69 -7.74 -4.76
CA PHE A 101 -21.87 -8.65 -5.59
C PHE A 101 -21.67 -10.05 -4.98
N PHE A 102 -22.34 -10.34 -3.86
CA PHE A 102 -22.22 -11.64 -3.17
C PHE A 102 -23.12 -12.76 -3.71
N PHE A 103 -23.91 -12.52 -4.77
CA PHE A 103 -24.82 -13.54 -5.33
C PHE A 103 -24.35 -14.22 -6.63
N PHE A 104 -23.19 -13.86 -7.20
CA PHE A 104 -22.72 -14.47 -8.46
C PHE A 104 -21.49 -15.38 -8.34
N PHE A 105 -20.87 -15.49 -7.17
CA PHE A 105 -19.82 -16.49 -6.94
C PHE A 105 -20.37 -17.66 -6.10
N TRP A 106 -20.79 -18.73 -6.82
CA TRP A 106 -20.83 -20.17 -6.46
C TRP A 106 -22.21 -20.84 -6.63
N PRO A 107 -22.34 -22.04 -7.26
CA PRO A 107 -21.30 -23.01 -7.66
C PRO A 107 -21.12 -23.16 -9.17
N ALA A 108 -19.90 -23.57 -9.55
CA ALA A 108 -19.54 -24.02 -10.89
C ALA A 108 -20.41 -25.23 -11.35
N PRO A 109 -20.87 -25.27 -12.61
CA PRO A 109 -21.52 -26.46 -13.15
C PRO A 109 -20.48 -27.58 -13.31
N LYS A 110 -20.75 -28.73 -12.69
CA LYS A 110 -20.00 -29.97 -12.94
C LYS A 110 -20.13 -30.34 -14.42
N ARG A 111 -19.03 -30.31 -15.18
CA ARG A 111 -18.97 -30.99 -16.49
C ARG A 111 -19.05 -32.49 -16.25
N GLN A 112 -20.19 -33.09 -16.57
CA GLN A 112 -20.28 -34.53 -16.79
C GLN A 112 -19.67 -34.83 -18.17
N ARG A 113 -18.71 -35.77 -18.24
CA ARG A 113 -18.34 -36.40 -19.50
C ARG A 113 -19.47 -37.36 -19.87
N LEU A 114 -20.09 -37.14 -21.03
CA LEU A 114 -20.87 -38.18 -21.69
C LEU A 114 -19.85 -39.12 -22.36
N ASN A 115 -20.06 -40.43 -22.15
CA ASN A 115 -19.30 -41.50 -22.79
C ASN A 115 -19.50 -41.48 -24.30
#